data_AF-A0A8T0RXD8-F1
#
_entry.id   AF-A0A8T0RXD8-F1
#
_cell.length_a   1.000
_cell.length_b   1.000
_cell.length_c   1.000
_cell.angle_alpha   90.00
_cell.angle_beta   90.00
_cell.angle_gamma   90.00
#
_symmetry.space_group_name_H-M   'P 1'
#
loop_
_entity.id
_entity.type
_entity.pdbx_description
1 polymer ?
#
loop_
_entity_poly.entity_id
_entity_poly.type
_entity_poly.pdbx_seq_one_letter_code
_entity_poly.pdbx_strand_id
1 'polypeptide(L)' 'MADLSFKESIQAYAMEQGLLFMPRVGKFYNGMPVYEFGTVSICIDSVKGLLYAQRQEGIKRWSAVTLTELMEMDRKGRSC' A
#
# COMPACT_ATOMS: atom_id res chain seq x y z
N MET A 1 3.87 18.54 -17.35
CA MET A 1 2.57 17.84 -17.42
C MET A 1 2.78 16.39 -16.96
N ALA A 2 3.05 16.22 -15.67
CA ALA A 2 3.09 14.92 -14.97
C ALA A 2 3.16 15.25 -13.48
N ASP A 3 2.07 15.79 -12.93
CA ASP A 3 1.81 15.60 -11.49
C ASP A 3 1.40 14.14 -11.36
N LEU A 4 2.37 13.23 -11.45
CA LEU A 4 2.16 11.83 -11.12
C LEU A 4 1.86 11.83 -9.63
N SER A 5 0.57 11.95 -9.30
CA SER A 5 0.09 11.86 -7.93
C SER A 5 0.75 10.66 -7.28
N PHE A 6 1.26 10.81 -6.05
CA PHE A 6 2.03 9.79 -5.32
C PHE A 6 1.44 8.37 -5.41
N LYS A 7 0.11 8.27 -5.50
CA LYS A 7 -0.64 7.05 -5.80
C LYS A 7 -0.27 6.37 -7.13
N GLU A 8 -0.19 7.12 -8.23
CA GLU A 8 0.11 6.60 -9.56
C GLU A 8 1.51 5.99 -9.62
N SER A 9 2.49 6.59 -8.95
CA SER A 9 3.84 6.01 -8.83
C SER A 9 3.82 4.67 -8.10
N ILE A 10 3.02 4.56 -7.03
CA ILE A 10 2.86 3.29 -6.29
C ILE A 10 2.15 2.25 -7.15
N GLN A 11 1.11 2.66 -7.89
CA GLN A 11 0.34 1.79 -8.77
C GLN A 11 1.20 1.25 -9.93
N ALA A 12 1.99 2.11 -10.58
CA ALA A 12 2.92 1.71 -11.62
C ALA A 12 3.95 0.71 -11.08
N TYR A 13 4.53 0.99 -9.92
CA TYR A 13 5.48 0.09 -9.27
C TYR A 13 4.86 -1.27 -8.92
N ALA A 14 3.63 -1.29 -8.40
CA ALA A 14 2.90 -2.54 -8.15
C ALA A 14 2.74 -3.36 -9.43
N MET A 15 2.32 -2.69 -10.52
CA MET A 15 2.08 -3.30 -11.82
C MET A 15 3.35 -3.85 -12.45
N GLU A 16 4.48 -3.12 -12.36
CA GLU A 16 5.80 -3.60 -12.80
C GLU A 16 6.24 -4.87 -12.08
N GLN A 17 5.84 -5.03 -10.82
CA GLN A 17 6.14 -6.21 -10.00
C GLN A 17 5.09 -7.32 -10.15
N GLY A 18 4.08 -7.13 -11.00
CA GLY A 18 2.98 -8.08 -11.19
C GLY A 18 2.07 -8.21 -9.97
N LEU A 19 1.98 -7.17 -9.15
CA LEU A 19 1.10 -7.13 -7.99
C LEU A 19 -0.22 -6.42 -8.28
N LEU A 20 -1.25 -6.91 -7.60
CA LEU A 20 -2.58 -6.33 -7.67
C LEU A 20 -2.62 -5.06 -6.81
N PHE A 21 -2.90 -3.92 -7.44
CA PHE A 21 -3.17 -2.65 -6.77
C PHE A 21 -4.64 -2.29 -6.97
N MET A 22 -5.47 -2.47 -5.93
CA MET A 22 -6.90 -2.17 -6.02
C MET A 22 -7.40 -1.37 -4.82
N PRO A 23 -8.20 -0.30 -5.03
CA PRO A 23 -8.85 0.38 -3.92
C PRO A 23 -9.84 -0.56 -3.22
N ARG A 24 -9.75 -0.63 -1.89
CA ARG A 24 -10.62 -1.49 -1.08
C ARG A 24 -11.88 -0.72 -0.73
N VAL A 25 -12.88 -0.82 -1.61
CA VAL A 25 -14.16 -0.11 -1.46
C VAL A 25 -14.80 -0.46 -0.11
N GLY A 26 -15.16 0.57 0.66
CA GLY A 26 -15.76 0.42 1.99
C GLY A 26 -14.76 0.31 3.16
N LYS A 27 -13.45 0.32 2.91
CA LYS A 27 -12.43 0.49 3.95
C LYS A 27 -11.72 1.83 3.85
N PHE A 28 -11.84 2.60 4.91
CA PHE A 28 -11.14 3.86 5.09
C PHE A 28 -10.33 3.80 6.38
N TYR A 29 -9.10 4.28 6.33
CA TYR A 29 -8.25 4.46 7.49
C TYR A 29 -8.11 5.95 7.75
N ASN A 30 -8.66 6.42 8.88
CA ASN A 30 -8.60 7.83 9.27
C ASN A 30 -9.14 8.80 8.19
N GLY A 31 -10.20 8.39 7.47
CA GLY A 31 -10.77 9.16 6.35
C GLY A 31 -10.04 9.00 5.01
N MET A 32 -8.89 8.31 4.98
CA MET A 32 -8.16 8.01 3.76
C MET A 32 -8.57 6.66 3.17
N PRO A 33 -8.67 6.55 1.83
CA PRO A 33 -8.98 5.28 1.18
C PRO A 33 -7.86 4.27 1.38
N VAL A 34 -8.24 3.05 1.76
CA VAL A 34 -7.33 1.91 1.83
C VAL A 34 -7.26 1.25 0.46
N TYR A 35 -6.05 0.92 0.03
CA TYR A 35 -5.77 0.12 -1.16
C TYR A 35 -5.23 -1.25 -0.75
N GLU A 36 -5.37 -2.21 -1.64
CA GLU A 36 -4.82 -3.55 -1.51
C GLU A 36 -3.64 -3.66 -2.47
N PHE A 37 -2.47 -4.04 -1.95
CA PHE A 37 -1.22 -4.21 -2.66
C PHE A 37 -0.78 -5.66 -2.48
N GLY A 38 -1.13 -6.52 -3.44
CA GLY A 38 -0.92 -7.97 -3.33
C GLY A 38 -1.66 -8.53 -2.11
N THR A 39 -0.89 -9.00 -1.12
CA THR A 39 -1.41 -9.55 0.14
C THR A 39 -1.50 -8.53 1.29
N VAL A 40 -0.99 -7.31 1.07
CA VAL A 40 -0.85 -6.27 2.09
C VAL A 40 -1.88 -5.16 1.85
N SER A 41 -2.58 -4.71 2.90
CA SER A 41 -3.42 -3.51 2.81
C SER A 41 -2.57 -2.26 3.04
N ILE A 42 -2.68 -1.27 2.17
CA ILE A 42 -1.93 -0.02 2.23
C ILE A 42 -2.86 1.20 2.27
N CYS A 43 -2.37 2.31 2.80
CA CYS A 43 -3.07 3.57 2.86
C CYS A 43 -2.11 4.67 2.39
N ILE A 44 -2.59 5.53 1.50
CA ILE A 44 -1.77 6.53 0.86
C ILE A 44 -2.17 7.88 1.43
N ASP A 45 -1.23 8.54 2.10
CA ASP A 45 -1.40 9.89 2.62
C ASP A 45 -0.79 10.87 1.62
N SER A 46 -1.64 11.46 0.78
CA SER A 46 -1.22 12.45 -0.21
C SER A 46 -0.86 13.81 0.41
N VAL A 47 -1.26 14.06 1.66
CA VAL A 47 -1.00 15.32 2.37
C VAL A 47 0.43 15.35 2.92
N LYS A 48 0.88 14.21 3.45
CA LYS A 48 2.23 14.01 3.99
C LYS A 48 3.17 13.34 3.00
N GLY A 49 2.66 12.80 1.89
CA GLY A 49 3.44 11.99 0.95
C GLY A 49 3.94 10.69 1.59
N LEU A 50 3.15 10.11 2.50
CA LEU A 50 3.52 8.90 3.24
C LEU A 50 2.68 7.72 2.80
N LEU A 51 3.33 6.57 2.68
CA LEU A 51 2.69 5.30 2.41
C LEU A 51 2.64 4.50 3.71
N TYR A 52 1.45 4.07 4.10
CA TYR A 52 1.24 3.23 5.26
C TYR A 52 0.88 1.83 4.82
N ALA A 53 1.43 0.82 5.47
CA ALA A 53 1.08 -0.57 5.25
C ALA A 53 0.57 -1.22 6.55
N GLN A 54 -0.46 -2.05 6.42
CA GLN A 54 -1.01 -2.84 7.51
C GLN A 54 -0.33 -4.21 7.54
N ARG A 55 0.35 -4.53 8.64
CA ARG A 55 0.89 -5.87 8.87
C ARG A 55 -0.26 -6.85 9.16
N GLN A 56 -0.22 -8.04 8.54
CA GLN A 56 -1.14 -9.15 8.84
C GLN A 56 -0.84 -9.85 10.16
N GLU A 57 0.32 -9.60 10.78
CA GLU A 57 0.79 -10.28 11.98
C GLU A 57 0.04 -9.80 13.24
N GLY A 58 -1.15 -10.36 13.47
CA GLY A 58 -1.91 -10.37 14.73
C GLY A 58 -2.51 -9.05 15.21
N ILE A 59 -1.88 -7.91 14.93
CA ILE A 59 -2.35 -6.59 15.30
C ILE A 59 -2.38 -5.75 14.03
N LYS A 60 -3.54 -5.16 13.71
CA LYS A 60 -3.77 -4.25 12.57
C LYS A 60 -3.00 -2.93 12.74
N ARG A 61 -1.69 -2.99 12.90
CA ARG A 61 -0.80 -1.84 13.01
C ARG A 61 -0.47 -1.35 11.60
N TRP A 62 -0.72 -0.06 11.41
CA TRP A 62 -0.29 0.68 10.23
C TRP A 62 1.09 1.24 10.52
N SER A 63 2.04 0.95 9.63
CA SER A 63 3.40 1.46 9.70
C SER A 63 3.68 2.25 8.44
N ALA A 64 4.30 3.43 8.58
CA ALA A 64 4.82 4.15 7.43
C ALA A 64 5.96 3.32 6.84
N VAL A 65 5.87 3.01 5.54
CA VAL A 65 6.83 2.17 4.83
C VAL A 65 7.11 2.74 3.46
N THR A 66 8.28 2.40 2.94
CA THR A 66 8.64 2.66 1.54
C THR A 66 8.09 1.56 0.61
N LEU A 67 8.10 1.81 -0.71
CA LEU A 67 7.73 0.81 -1.72
C LEU A 67 8.55 -0.48 -1.58
N THR A 68 9.86 -0.34 -1.31
CA THR A 68 10.76 -1.48 -1.10
C THR A 68 10.36 -2.29 0.14
N GLU A 69 10.09 -1.63 1.25
CA GLU A 69 9.64 -2.32 2.48
C GLU A 69 8.27 -2.98 2.29
N LEU A 70 7.37 -2.33 1.55
CA LEU A 70 6.07 -2.88 1.22
C LEU A 70 6.20 -4.20 0.43
N MET A 71 7.16 -4.28 -0.51
CA MET A 71 7.48 -5.51 -1.23
C MET A 71 7.97 -6.61 -0.29
N GLU A 72 8.86 -6.28 0.64
CA GLU A 72 9.36 -7.24 1.62
C GLU A 72 8.23 -7.76 2.51
N MET A 73 7.29 -6.89 2.89
CA MET A 73 6.11 -7.26 3.66
C MET A 73 5.20 -8.23 2.90
N ASP A 74 4.92 -7.94 1.63
CA ASP A 74 4.12 -8.83 0.78
C ASP A 74 4.82 -10.16 0.51
N ARG A 75 6.14 -10.15 0.29
CA ARG A 75 6.93 -11.38 0.14
C ARG A 75 6.87 -12.25 1.39
N LYS A 76 6.96 -11.65 2.59
CA LYS A 76 6.84 -12.36 3.87
C LYS A 76 5.45 -12.95 4.07
N GLY A 77 4.40 -12.21 3.69
CA GLY A 77 3.01 -12.67 3.78
C GLY A 77 2.64 -13.78 2.80
N ARG A 78 3.34 -13.90 1.66
CA ARG A 78 3.13 -14.99 0.68
C ARG A 78 3.84 -16.30 1.02
N SER A 79 4.83 -16.26 1.91
CA SER A 79 5.71 -17.39 2.22
C SER A 79 5.33 -18.19 3.47
N CYS A 80 4.15 -17.95 4.05
CA CYS A 80 3.62 -18.69 5.20
C CYS A 80 2.46 -19.62 4.83
#